data_AF-A0A7S1Z616-F1
#
_entry.id   AF-A0A7S1Z616-F1
#
_cell.length_a   1.000
_cell.length_b   1.000
_cell.length_c   1.000
_cell.angle_alpha   90.00
_cell.angle_beta   90.00
_cell.angle_gamma   90.00
#
_symmetry.space_group_name_H-M   'P 1'
#
loop_
_entity.id
_entity.type
_entity.pdbx_description
1 polymer ?
#
loop_
_entity_poly.entity_id
_entity_poly.type
_entity_poly.pdbx_seq_one_letter_code
_entity_poly.pdbx_strand_id
1 'polypeptide(L)'
;NLAKELKLGNSSKYAPWVEYLLDTQPPGQLPSAWSDAGKALFEKLLGHGTEKELPPFLPTAWLDDEWLNHCQGSNDPVELHAAQLLIQRSWDNIMMPIYDMFNHRNGHWFNSEGSVVGDE
;
A
#
# COMPACT_ATOMS: atom_id res chain seq x y z
N ASN A 1 5.48 9.79 11.88
CA ASN A 1 5.03 8.78 10.90
C ASN A 1 4.44 9.52 9.70
N LEU A 2 4.16 8.85 8.58
CA LEU A 2 3.66 9.49 7.35
C LEU A 2 2.38 10.29 7.59
N ALA A 3 1.40 9.75 8.31
CA ALA A 3 0.14 10.43 8.57
C ALA A 3 0.31 11.80 9.24
N LYS A 4 1.24 11.92 10.20
CA LYS A 4 1.58 13.21 10.83
C LYS A 4 2.10 14.21 9.79
N GLU A 5 2.98 13.77 8.89
CA GLU A 5 3.55 14.64 7.87
C GLU A 5 2.49 15.07 6.83
N LEU A 6 1.59 14.17 6.44
CA LEU A 6 0.45 14.51 5.56
C LEU A 6 -0.47 15.56 6.22
N LYS A 7 -0.75 15.43 7.52
CA LYS A 7 -1.54 16.43 8.28
C LYS A 7 -0.85 17.79 8.37
N LEU A 8 0.49 17.84 8.32
CA LEU A 8 1.25 19.09 8.30
C LEU A 8 1.31 19.74 6.92
N GLY A 9 1.15 18.96 5.84
CA GLY A 9 1.19 19.49 4.46
C GLY A 9 2.48 20.27 4.19
N ASN A 10 2.33 21.52 3.74
CA ASN A 10 3.43 22.45 3.45
C ASN A 10 4.32 22.80 4.66
N SER A 11 3.83 22.55 5.88
CA SER A 11 4.56 22.82 7.12
C SER A 11 5.42 21.61 7.54
N SER A 12 5.34 20.50 6.80
CA SER A 12 6.22 19.35 6.99
C SER A 12 7.65 19.71 6.60
N LYS A 13 8.64 19.18 7.35
CA LYS A 13 10.04 19.21 6.91
C LYS A 13 10.29 18.45 5.59
N TYR A 14 9.32 17.63 5.17
CA TYR A 14 9.31 16.88 3.92
C TYR A 14 8.30 17.47 2.92
N ALA A 15 7.96 18.76 3.05
CA ALA A 15 6.90 19.41 2.27
C ALA A 15 6.89 19.04 0.77
N PRO A 16 8.01 19.08 0.01
CA PRO A 16 7.98 18.72 -1.41
C PRO A 16 7.48 17.29 -1.68
N TRP A 17 7.84 16.34 -0.80
CA TRP A 17 7.39 14.96 -0.92
C TRP A 17 5.93 14.78 -0.47
N VAL A 18 5.56 15.43 0.63
CA VAL A 18 4.20 15.42 1.16
C VAL A 18 3.22 16.02 0.15
N GLU A 19 3.55 17.17 -0.43
CA GLU A 19 2.74 17.84 -1.46
C GLU A 19 2.59 16.95 -2.70
N TYR A 20 3.67 16.33 -3.18
CA TYR A 20 3.58 15.35 -4.26
C TYR A 20 2.58 14.23 -3.95
N LEU A 21 2.65 13.65 -2.75
CA LEU A 21 1.74 12.56 -2.38
C LEU A 21 0.29 13.05 -2.33
N LEU A 22 0.02 14.20 -1.69
CA LEU A 22 -1.32 14.77 -1.59
C LEU A 22 -1.91 15.15 -2.96
N ASP A 23 -1.10 15.69 -3.86
CA ASP A 23 -1.55 16.20 -5.16
C ASP A 23 -1.71 15.11 -6.22
N THR A 24 -0.89 14.05 -6.16
CA THR A 24 -0.81 13.06 -7.25
C THR A 24 -1.31 11.68 -6.87
N GLN A 25 -1.46 11.38 -5.58
CA GLN A 25 -1.87 10.06 -5.11
C GLN A 25 -3.24 10.12 -4.46
N PRO A 26 -4.34 9.97 -5.23
CA PRO A 26 -5.66 9.93 -4.65
C PRO A 26 -5.85 8.69 -3.74
N PRO A 27 -6.77 8.74 -2.76
CA PRO A 27 -7.20 7.55 -2.03
C PRO A 27 -7.91 6.54 -2.95
N GLY A 28 -8.05 5.29 -2.51
CA GLY A 28 -8.81 4.29 -3.26
C GLY A 28 -8.03 3.55 -4.36
N GLN A 29 -6.72 3.78 -4.47
CA GLN A 29 -5.87 3.14 -5.49
C GLN A 29 -5.70 1.62 -5.28
N LEU A 30 -5.74 1.16 -4.03
CA LEU A 30 -5.61 -0.25 -3.67
C LEU A 30 -6.98 -0.90 -3.44
N PRO A 31 -7.16 -2.20 -3.78
CA PRO A 31 -8.43 -2.90 -3.59
C PRO A 31 -8.97 -2.88 -2.15
N SER A 32 -8.10 -2.75 -1.17
CA SER A 32 -8.47 -2.61 0.25
C SER A 32 -9.32 -1.38 0.59
N ALA A 33 -9.30 -0.32 -0.22
CA ALA A 33 -10.20 0.83 -0.04
C ALA A 33 -11.39 0.84 -1.00
N TRP A 34 -11.58 -0.21 -1.80
CA TRP A 34 -12.76 -0.29 -2.65
C TRP A 34 -14.01 -0.51 -1.81
N SER A 35 -15.17 -0.23 -2.41
CA SER A 35 -16.45 -0.59 -1.80
C SER A 35 -16.54 -2.10 -1.59
N ASP A 36 -17.38 -2.53 -0.65
CA ASP A 36 -17.60 -3.95 -0.36
C ASP A 36 -17.99 -4.75 -1.62
N ALA A 37 -18.82 -4.15 -2.48
CA ALA A 37 -19.20 -4.75 -3.77
C ALA A 37 -18.00 -4.89 -4.72
N GLY A 38 -17.09 -3.91 -4.74
CA GLY A 38 -15.87 -3.96 -5.53
C GLY A 38 -14.90 -5.03 -5.02
N LYS A 39 -14.70 -5.09 -3.70
CA LYS A 39 -13.91 -6.15 -3.03
C LYS A 39 -14.48 -7.53 -3.37
N ALA A 40 -15.77 -7.75 -3.15
CA ALA A 40 -16.41 -9.04 -3.42
C ALA A 40 -16.31 -9.48 -4.89
N LEU A 41 -16.44 -8.55 -5.84
CA LEU A 41 -16.25 -8.86 -7.26
C LEU A 41 -14.80 -9.27 -7.56
N PHE A 42 -13.82 -8.55 -6.99
CA PHE A 42 -12.41 -8.81 -7.21
C PHE A 42 -11.98 -10.18 -6.67
N GLU A 43 -12.37 -10.50 -5.43
CA GLU A 43 -12.12 -11.80 -4.78
C GLU A 43 -12.71 -12.95 -5.59
N LYS A 44 -13.92 -12.76 -6.14
CA LYS A 44 -14.57 -13.73 -7.02
C LYS A 44 -13.80 -13.95 -8.33
N LEU A 45 -13.25 -12.90 -8.93
CA LEU A 45 -12.44 -13.01 -10.15
C LEU A 45 -11.13 -13.79 -9.92
N LEU A 46 -10.54 -13.64 -8.74
CA LEU A 46 -9.34 -14.36 -8.34
C LEU A 46 -9.62 -15.80 -7.88
N GLY A 47 -10.90 -16.18 -7.78
CA GLY A 47 -11.29 -17.52 -7.33
C GLY A 47 -10.93 -17.78 -5.87
N HIS A 48 -10.88 -16.74 -5.04
CA HIS A 48 -10.60 -16.88 -3.60
C HIS A 48 -11.67 -17.75 -2.93
N GLY A 49 -11.22 -18.71 -2.11
CA GLY A 49 -12.08 -19.73 -1.51
C GLY A 49 -12.45 -20.90 -2.46
N THR A 50 -11.74 -21.05 -3.59
CA THR A 50 -11.87 -22.19 -4.51
C THR A 50 -10.58 -23.00 -4.60
N GLU A 51 -10.61 -24.15 -5.27
CA GLU A 51 -9.42 -25.01 -5.46
C GLU A 51 -8.30 -24.36 -6.30
N LYS A 52 -8.60 -23.29 -7.07
CA LYS A 52 -7.66 -22.61 -7.96
C LYS A 52 -7.65 -21.12 -7.73
N GLU A 53 -7.14 -20.74 -6.56
CA GLU A 53 -6.93 -19.35 -6.19
C GLU A 53 -5.79 -18.71 -7.01
N LEU A 54 -6.02 -17.51 -7.53
CA LEU A 54 -5.05 -16.74 -8.29
C LEU A 54 -4.46 -15.63 -7.40
N PRO A 55 -3.15 -15.36 -7.49
CA PRO A 55 -2.58 -14.20 -6.81
C PRO A 55 -3.14 -12.90 -7.40
N PRO A 56 -3.16 -11.80 -6.62
CA PRO A 56 -2.71 -11.69 -5.22
C PRO A 56 -3.72 -12.24 -4.20
N PHE A 57 -3.25 -12.84 -3.09
CA PHE A 57 -4.09 -13.57 -2.12
C PHE A 57 -4.75 -12.73 -1.01
N LEU A 58 -4.27 -11.51 -0.74
CA LEU A 58 -4.85 -10.61 0.28
C LEU A 58 -4.99 -9.15 -0.20
N PRO A 59 -5.48 -8.90 -1.42
CA PRO A 59 -5.48 -7.56 -1.99
C PRO A 59 -6.47 -6.62 -1.32
N THR A 60 -7.53 -7.15 -0.73
CA THR A 60 -8.64 -6.40 -0.12
C THR A 60 -8.52 -6.25 1.40
N ALA A 61 -7.66 -7.04 2.05
CA ALA A 61 -7.58 -7.16 3.51
C ALA A 61 -6.71 -6.09 4.20
N TRP A 62 -5.83 -5.40 3.47
CA TRP A 62 -4.82 -4.50 4.06
C TRP A 62 -5.36 -3.39 4.98
N LEU A 63 -6.55 -2.84 4.69
CA LEU A 63 -7.12 -1.80 5.55
C LEU A 63 -7.94 -2.39 6.70
N ASP A 64 -8.85 -3.31 6.39
CA ASP A 64 -9.79 -3.81 7.38
C ASP A 64 -9.11 -4.76 8.37
N ASP A 65 -8.35 -5.74 7.87
CA ASP A 65 -7.72 -6.76 8.70
C ASP A 65 -6.38 -6.31 9.26
N GLU A 66 -5.51 -5.75 8.41
CA GLU A 66 -4.16 -5.39 8.87
C GLU A 66 -4.15 -4.04 9.59
N TRP A 67 -4.55 -2.94 8.93
CA TRP A 67 -4.47 -1.61 9.54
C TRP A 67 -5.44 -1.45 10.73
N LEU A 68 -6.73 -1.71 10.54
CA LEU A 68 -7.74 -1.45 11.56
C LEU A 68 -7.72 -2.50 12.68
N ASN A 69 -7.68 -3.79 12.33
CA ASN A 69 -7.78 -4.86 13.33
C ASN A 69 -6.42 -5.21 13.96
N HIS A 70 -5.40 -5.55 13.18
CA HIS A 70 -4.10 -5.99 13.72
C HIS A 70 -3.25 -4.84 14.25
N CYS A 71 -3.10 -3.77 13.48
CA CYS A 71 -2.31 -2.60 13.86
C CYS A 71 -3.05 -1.63 14.79
N GLN A 72 -4.35 -1.86 15.05
CA GLN A 72 -5.20 -0.96 15.84
C GLN A 72 -5.14 0.49 15.35
N GLY A 73 -5.07 0.63 14.03
CA GLY A 73 -4.99 1.90 13.33
C GLY A 73 -6.27 2.72 13.43
N SER A 74 -6.15 4.01 13.16
CA SER A 74 -7.29 4.92 13.16
C SER A 74 -8.14 4.79 11.90
N ASN A 75 -9.45 5.03 12.05
CA ASN A 75 -10.38 5.20 10.92
C ASN A 75 -10.43 6.65 10.40
N ASP A 76 -9.50 7.51 10.83
CA ASP A 76 -9.33 8.86 10.29
C ASP A 76 -8.97 8.80 8.80
N PRO A 77 -9.67 9.54 7.91
CA PRO A 77 -9.44 9.44 6.46
C PRO A 77 -7.99 9.70 6.02
N VAL A 78 -7.30 10.63 6.69
CA VAL A 78 -5.89 10.93 6.38
C VAL A 78 -4.98 9.79 6.82
N GLU A 79 -5.28 9.13 7.94
CA GLU A 79 -4.51 7.98 8.43
C GLU A 79 -4.75 6.73 7.58
N LEU A 80 -5.99 6.46 7.18
CA LEU A 80 -6.30 5.41 6.20
C LEU A 80 -5.54 5.63 4.90
N HIS A 81 -5.57 6.86 4.38
CA HIS A 81 -4.84 7.21 3.18
C HIS A 81 -3.31 7.04 3.34
N ALA A 82 -2.76 7.44 4.49
CA ALA A 82 -1.35 7.22 4.81
C ALA A 82 -0.99 5.72 4.87
N ALA A 83 -1.84 4.89 5.46
CA ALA A 83 -1.65 3.43 5.50
C ALA A 83 -1.63 2.84 4.08
N GLN A 84 -2.57 3.27 3.22
CA GLN A 84 -2.56 2.85 1.81
C GLN A 84 -1.29 3.29 1.09
N LEU A 85 -0.86 4.55 1.28
CA LEU A 85 0.38 5.09 0.72
C LEU A 85 1.59 4.27 1.15
N LEU A 86 1.64 3.83 2.39
CA LEU A 86 2.70 2.96 2.89
C LEU A 86 2.71 1.63 2.12
N ILE A 87 1.57 0.92 2.05
CA ILE A 87 1.49 -0.37 1.33
C ILE A 87 1.89 -0.26 -0.14
N GLN A 88 1.52 0.82 -0.84
CA GLN A 88 1.83 0.95 -2.27
C GLN A 88 3.24 1.47 -2.59
N ARG A 89 3.91 2.13 -1.63
CA ARG A 89 5.11 2.93 -1.91
C ARG A 89 6.22 2.79 -0.89
N SER A 90 6.07 1.99 0.15
CA SER A 90 7.18 1.70 1.05
C SER A 90 7.90 0.42 0.65
N TRP A 91 9.17 0.39 0.99
CA TRP A 91 9.89 -0.86 1.19
C TRP A 91 10.15 -0.96 2.68
N ASP A 92 9.57 -1.99 3.30
CA ASP A 92 9.64 -2.21 4.75
C ASP A 92 9.14 -0.95 5.50
N ASN A 93 10.01 -0.27 6.22
CA ASN A 93 9.71 0.91 7.01
C ASN A 93 10.09 2.26 6.36
N ILE A 94 10.52 2.26 5.09
CA ILE A 94 10.98 3.44 4.36
C ILE A 94 10.07 3.74 3.17
N MET A 95 9.60 4.99 3.06
CA MET A 95 8.86 5.46 1.88
C MET A 95 9.81 5.63 0.70
N MET A 96 9.53 4.97 -0.41
CA MET A 96 10.32 5.03 -1.62
C MET A 96 10.01 6.30 -2.41
N PRO A 97 11.02 7.09 -2.83
CA PRO A 97 10.80 8.23 -3.69
C PRO A 97 10.41 7.78 -5.10
N ILE A 98 9.79 8.68 -5.88
CA ILE A 98 9.38 8.42 -7.28
C ILE A 98 10.51 7.84 -8.12
N TYR A 99 11.73 8.36 -7.96
CA TYR A 99 12.87 7.92 -8.74
C TYR A 99 13.18 6.43 -8.54
N ASP A 100 12.99 5.92 -7.32
CA ASP A 100 13.20 4.52 -6.99
C ASP A 100 12.07 3.64 -7.55
N MET A 101 10.83 4.14 -7.52
CA MET A 101 9.68 3.48 -8.16
C MET A 101 9.88 3.27 -9.67
N PHE A 102 10.61 4.15 -10.37
CA PHE A 102 10.97 3.96 -11.78
C PHE A 102 12.02 2.86 -12.00
N ASN A 103 12.86 2.60 -11.00
CA ASN A 103 13.88 1.55 -11.06
C ASN A 103 13.31 0.16 -10.76
N HIS A 104 12.12 0.08 -10.12
CA HIS A 104 11.37 -1.17 -10.00
C HIS A 104 10.92 -1.69 -11.38
N ARG A 105 11.55 -2.77 -11.83
CA ARG A 105 11.32 -3.38 -13.16
C ARG A 105 10.08 -4.28 -13.17
N ASN A 106 8.92 -3.72 -13.52
CA ASN A 106 7.75 -4.53 -13.86
C ASN A 106 7.99 -5.43 -15.10
N GLY A 107 7.56 -6.70 -15.04
CA GLY A 107 7.63 -7.65 -16.15
C GLY A 107 8.08 -9.05 -15.72
N HIS A 108 9.01 -9.64 -16.47
CA HIS A 108 9.58 -10.97 -16.19
C HIS A 108 10.59 -10.99 -15.03
N TRP A 109 10.84 -9.83 -14.41
CA TRP A 109 11.69 -9.70 -13.24
C TRP A 109 10.81 -9.72 -12.00
N PHE A 110 11.20 -10.51 -11.00
CA PHE A 110 10.59 -10.47 -9.70
C PHE A 110 11.02 -9.15 -9.04
N ASN A 111 10.08 -8.23 -8.82
CA ASN A 111 10.32 -6.94 -8.17
C ASN A 111 10.67 -7.04 -6.67
N SER A 112 11.13 -8.21 -6.23
CA SER A 112 11.55 -8.51 -4.87
C SER A 112 13.04 -8.88 -4.88
N GLU A 113 13.83 -8.13 -4.13
CA GLU A 113 15.17 -8.57 -3.75
C GLU A 113 15.02 -9.75 -2.77
N GLY A 114 15.40 -10.95 -3.20
CA GLY A 114 15.60 -12.08 -2.32
C GLY A 114 17.02 -12.06 -1.77
N SER A 115 17.31 -11.24 -0.77
CA SER A 115 18.52 -11.41 0.02
C SER A 115 18.30 -12.47 1.09
N VAL A 116 18.26 -13.74 0.67
CA VAL A 116 18.71 -14.82 1.56
C VAL A 116 20.20 -14.98 1.28
N VAL A 117 21.03 -14.21 1.98
CA VAL A 117 22.42 -14.61 2.18
C VAL A 117 22.35 -15.74 3.20
N GLY A 118 22.23 -16.97 2.70
CA GLY A 118 22.49 -18.15 3.50
C GLY A 118 24.00 -18.21 3.71
N ASP A 119 24.44 -17.93 4.93
CA ASP A 119 25.73 -18.39 5.41
C ASP A 119 25.66 -19.93 5.55
N GLU A 120 26.32 -20.65 4.64
CA GLU A 120 26.97 -21.95 4.90
C GLU A 120 28.32 -22.01 4.19
#